data_AF-A0A2T1F933-F1
#
_entry.id   AF-A0A2T1F933-F1
#
_cell.length_a   1.000
_cell.length_b   1.000
_cell.length_c   1.000
_cell.angle_alpha   90.00
_cell.angle_beta   90.00
_cell.angle_gamma   90.00
#
_symmetry.space_group_name_H-M   'P 1'
#
loop_
_entity.id
_entity.type
_entity.pdbx_description
1 polymer ?
#
loop_
_entity_poly.entity_id
_entity_poly.type
_entity_poly.pdbx_seq_one_letter_code
_entity_poly.pdbx_strand_id
1 'polypeptide(L)'
;MLLTEMNIDDLNKLMHLRVERLLHLFASSLPNCLIQIDAGELLSIYCPDSTIVDDLLDELEDLCHHAWLILGVNAVALYFGEEEILRANTYFS
;
A
#
# COMPACT_ATOMS: atom_id res chain seq x y z
N MET A 1 -5.17 1.80 36.54
CA MET A 1 -5.24 1.83 35.07
C MET A 1 -3.94 1.22 34.57
N LEU A 2 -3.97 -0.03 34.09
CA LEU A 2 -2.79 -0.63 33.48
C LEU A 2 -2.59 0.06 32.13
N LEU A 3 -1.54 0.85 32.01
CA LEU A 3 -1.07 1.35 30.72
C LEU A 3 -0.51 0.14 29.97
N THR A 4 -1.31 -0.46 29.09
CA THR A 4 -0.79 -1.38 28.08
C THR A 4 0.03 -0.55 27.10
N GLU A 5 1.34 -0.52 27.30
CA GLU A 5 2.28 -0.05 26.28
C GLU A 5 2.23 -1.02 25.10
N MET A 6 1.99 -0.49 23.90
CA MET A 6 2.15 -1.26 22.67
C MET A 6 3.62 -1.62 22.52
N ASN A 7 3.91 -2.92 22.44
CA ASN A 7 5.24 -3.40 22.11
C ASN A 7 5.40 -3.47 20.57
N ILE A 8 6.61 -3.83 20.12
CA ILE A 8 6.95 -3.95 18.70
C ILE A 8 6.11 -5.03 18.01
N ASP A 9 5.77 -6.12 18.68
CA ASP A 9 4.95 -7.19 18.11
C ASP A 9 3.51 -6.72 17.85
N ASP A 10 2.95 -5.89 18.75
CA ASP A 10 1.63 -5.30 18.58
C ASP A 10 1.61 -4.30 17.42
N LEU A 11 2.67 -3.49 17.26
CA LEU A 11 2.86 -2.60 16.11
C LEU A 11 2.95 -3.39 14.80
N ASN A 12 3.71 -4.48 14.78
CA ASN A 12 3.84 -5.35 13.61
C ASN A 12 2.51 -6.00 13.22
N LYS A 13 1.75 -6.51 14.20
CA LYS A 13 0.41 -7.06 13.97
C LYS A 13 -0.55 -6.01 13.43
N LEU A 14 -0.53 -4.81 14.00
CA LEU A 14 -1.34 -3.70 13.52
C LEU A 14 -1.01 -3.37 12.06
N MET A 15 0.28 -3.31 11.71
CA MET A 15 0.70 -3.08 10.33
C MET A 15 0.24 -4.19 9.39
N HIS A 16 0.35 -5.45 9.80
CA HIS A 16 -0.15 -6.57 9.00
C HIS A 16 -1.66 -6.47 8.72
N LEU A 17 -2.47 -6.20 9.74
CA LEU A 17 -3.92 -6.02 9.61
C LEU A 17 -4.27 -4.82 8.71
N ARG A 18 -3.50 -3.74 8.76
CA ARG A 18 -3.70 -2.57 7.90
C ARG A 18 -3.40 -2.90 6.44
N VAL A 19 -2.33 -3.67 6.17
CA VAL A 19 -2.02 -4.17 4.82
C VAL A 19 -3.12 -5.09 4.32
N GLU A 20 -3.54 -6.09 5.11
CA GLU A 20 -4.63 -7.00 4.74
C GLU A 20 -5.91 -6.24 4.39
N ARG A 21 -6.24 -5.18 5.14
CA ARG A 21 -7.39 -4.34 4.85
C ARG A 21 -7.27 -3.61 3.51
N LEU A 22 -6.09 -3.09 3.18
CA LEU A 22 -5.86 -2.47 1.87
C LEU A 22 -5.99 -3.49 0.74
N LEU A 23 -5.42 -4.68 0.90
CA LEU A 23 -5.53 -5.77 -0.08
C LEU A 23 -6.99 -6.17 -0.34
N HIS A 24 -7.84 -6.16 0.68
CA HIS A 24 -9.27 -6.48 0.52
C HIS A 24 -10.04 -5.41 -0.25
N LEU A 25 -9.64 -4.14 -0.21
CA LEU A 25 -10.30 -3.07 -0.97
C LEU A 25 -10.01 -3.19 -2.48
N PHE A 26 -8.83 -3.68 -2.83
CA PHE A 26 -8.37 -3.89 -4.21
C PHE A 26 -8.21 -5.40 -4.50
N ALA A 27 -9.20 -6.19 -4.08
CA ALA A 27 -9.12 -7.66 -4.06
C ALA A 27 -8.95 -8.31 -5.45
N SER A 28 -9.25 -7.59 -6.53
CA SER A 28 -9.00 -8.03 -7.91
C SER A 28 -7.53 -7.91 -8.31
N SER A 29 -6.81 -6.93 -7.76
CA SER A 29 -5.53 -6.47 -8.32
C SER A 29 -4.37 -6.75 -7.35
N LEU A 30 -4.43 -6.22 -6.12
CA LEU A 30 -3.30 -6.25 -5.18
C LEU A 30 -2.90 -7.64 -4.64
N PRO A 31 -3.80 -8.64 -4.49
CA PRO A 31 -3.39 -9.95 -3.96
C PRO A 31 -2.33 -10.68 -4.81
N ASN A 32 -2.20 -10.32 -6.08
CA ASN A 32 -1.20 -10.89 -6.99
C ASN A 32 0.12 -10.10 -6.99
N CYS A 33 0.15 -8.93 -6.34
CA CYS A 33 1.33 -8.06 -6.29
C CYS A 33 2.22 -8.38 -5.08
N LEU A 34 3.51 -8.15 -5.24
CA LEU A 34 4.40 -8.04 -4.07
C LEU A 34 4.30 -6.62 -3.52
N ILE A 35 3.98 -6.52 -2.22
CA ILE A 35 3.82 -5.25 -1.52
C ILE A 35 4.98 -5.03 -0.55
N GLN A 36 5.59 -3.85 -0.61
CA GLN A 36 6.61 -3.40 0.32
C GLN A 36 6.24 -2.02 0.88
N ILE A 37 6.50 -1.81 2.16
CA ILE A 37 6.28 -0.52 2.82
C ILE A 37 7.59 -0.09 3.42
N ASP A 38 8.12 1.04 2.97
CA ASP A 38 9.37 1.60 3.49
C ASP A 38 9.07 2.64 4.56
N ALA A 39 9.35 2.30 5.82
CA ALA A 39 9.26 3.14 7.01
C ALA A 39 7.98 4.01 7.16
N GLY A 40 6.89 3.66 6.47
CA GLY A 40 5.67 4.45 6.42
C GLY A 40 5.71 5.66 5.46
N GLU A 41 6.74 5.81 4.64
CA GLU A 41 6.82 6.87 3.63
C GLU A 41 6.30 6.42 2.27
N LEU A 42 6.65 5.20 1.85
CA LEU A 42 6.36 4.70 0.51
C LEU A 42 5.69 3.33 0.54
N LEU A 43 4.60 3.18 -0.20
CA LEU A 43 4.02 1.90 -0.59
C LEU A 43 4.53 1.53 -1.99
N SER A 44 5.37 0.51 -2.08
CA SER A 44 5.85 -0.04 -3.35
C SER A 44 5.03 -1.28 -3.73
N ILE A 45 4.44 -1.26 -4.92
CA ILE A 45 3.57 -2.32 -5.45
C ILE A 45 4.23 -2.87 -6.70
N TYR A 46 4.74 -4.10 -6.61
CA TYR A 46 5.36 -4.80 -7.73
C TYR A 46 4.32 -5.70 -8.40
N CYS A 47 3.90 -5.30 -9.59
CA CYS A 47 2.88 -5.98 -10.37
C CYS A 47 3.54 -7.09 -11.22
N PRO A 48 2.98 -8.32 -11.21
CA PRO A 48 3.54 -9.43 -11.98
C PRO A 48 3.21 -9.36 -13.48
N ASP A 49 2.16 -8.62 -13.87
CA ASP A 49 1.73 -8.41 -15.25
C ASP A 49 1.32 -6.95 -15.47
N SER A 50 1.33 -6.53 -16.74
CA SER A 50 0.99 -5.15 -17.12
C SER A 50 -0.51 -4.86 -16.98
N THR A 51 -1.37 -5.88 -17.05
CA THR A 51 -2.82 -5.68 -16.91
C THR A 51 -3.21 -5.22 -15.51
N ILE A 52 -2.55 -5.74 -14.47
CA ILE A 52 -2.73 -5.25 -13.09
C ILE A 52 -2.24 -3.81 -12.94
N VAL A 53 -1.16 -3.42 -13.64
CA VAL A 53 -0.70 -2.03 -13.63
C VAL A 53 -1.78 -1.12 -14.20
N ASP A 54 -2.35 -1.48 -15.35
CA ASP A 54 -3.42 -0.70 -15.99
C ASP A 54 -4.65 -0.58 -15.06
N ASP A 55 -5.09 -1.68 -14.45
CA ASP A 55 -6.20 -1.67 -13.48
C ASP A 55 -5.92 -0.75 -12.28
N LEU A 56 -4.70 -0.77 -11.74
CA LEU A 56 -4.29 0.09 -10.62
C LEU A 56 -4.10 1.55 -11.03
N LEU A 57 -3.78 1.83 -12.30
CA LEU A 57 -3.71 3.19 -12.84
C LEU A 57 -5.10 3.78 -13.00
N ASP A 58 -6.08 2.99 -13.43
CA ASP A 58 -7.49 3.41 -13.54
C ASP A 58 -8.09 3.75 -12.16
N GLU A 59 -7.65 3.05 -11.10
CA GLU A 59 -8.08 3.27 -9.71
C GLU A 59 -7.07 4.06 -8.87
N LEU A 60 -6.11 4.76 -9.50
CA LEU A 60 -4.96 5.35 -8.81
C LEU A 60 -5.33 6.34 -7.70
N GLU A 61 -6.34 7.18 -7.93
CA GLU A 61 -6.78 8.18 -6.94
C GLU A 61 -7.33 7.50 -5.68
N ASP A 62 -8.19 6.49 -5.88
CA ASP A 62 -8.73 5.68 -4.79
C ASP A 62 -7.62 4.90 -4.07
N LEU A 63 -6.66 4.34 -4.80
CA LEU A 63 -5.50 3.65 -4.23
C LEU A 63 -4.67 4.59 -3.36
N CYS A 64 -4.35 5.78 -3.85
CA CYS A 64 -3.60 6.79 -3.10
C CYS A 64 -4.34 7.22 -1.83
N HIS A 65 -5.64 7.48 -1.95
CA HIS A 65 -6.49 7.90 -0.85
C HIS A 65 -6.53 6.84 0.26
N HIS A 66 -6.80 5.58 -0.10
CA HIS A 66 -6.87 4.49 0.87
C HIS A 66 -5.50 4.11 1.42
N ALA A 67 -4.43 4.18 0.62
CA ALA A 67 -3.07 3.97 1.11
C ALA A 67 -2.69 5.00 2.20
N TRP A 68 -3.04 6.27 2.02
CA TRP A 68 -2.85 7.29 3.05
C TRP A 68 -3.71 7.03 4.28
N LEU A 69 -5.02 6.84 4.13
CA LEU A 69 -5.93 6.63 5.26
C LEU A 69 -5.60 5.37 6.05
N ILE A 70 -5.28 4.28 5.36
CA ILE A 70 -5.12 2.96 5.98
C ILE A 70 -3.70 2.72 6.40
N LEU A 71 -2.68 3.07 5.60
CA LEU A 71 -1.27 2.79 5.91
C LEU A 71 -0.52 4.02 6.42
N GLY A 72 -0.99 5.23 6.13
CA GLY A 72 -0.31 6.47 6.49
C GLY A 72 0.89 6.77 5.60
N VAL A 73 0.98 6.14 4.42
CA VAL A 73 2.08 6.37 3.48
C VAL A 73 1.91 7.70 2.73
N ASN A 74 3.02 8.32 2.37
CA ASN A 74 3.11 9.62 1.68
C ASN A 74 3.09 9.48 0.15
N ALA A 75 3.50 8.31 -0.34
CA ALA A 75 3.53 8.01 -1.76
C ALA A 75 3.18 6.55 -2.04
N VAL A 76 2.70 6.30 -3.24
CA VAL A 76 2.54 4.98 -3.85
C VAL A 76 3.41 4.93 -5.10
N ALA A 77 4.17 3.84 -5.25
CA ALA A 77 4.92 3.55 -6.46
C ALA A 77 4.49 2.21 -7.05
N LEU A 78 4.25 2.20 -8.36
CA LEU A 78 3.91 1.02 -9.14
C LEU A 78 5.13 0.57 -9.93
N TYR A 79 5.48 -0.71 -9.80
CA TYR A 79 6.57 -1.34 -10.51
C TYR A 79 6.05 -2.46 -11.39
N PHE A 80 6.66 -2.65 -12.56
CA PHE A 80 6.45 -3.80 -13.41
C PHE A 80 7.80 -4.36 -13.84
N GLY A 81 8.07 -5.63 -13.51
CA GLY A 81 9.43 -6.17 -13.56
C GLY A 81 10.34 -5.44 -12.56
N GLU A 82 11.41 -4.83 -13.06
CA GLU A 82 12.38 -4.06 -12.26
C GLU A 82 12.28 -2.54 -12.51
N GLU A 83 11.28 -2.09 -13.26
CA GLU A 83 11.10 -0.68 -13.65
C GLU A 83 9.99 0.00 -12.85
N GLU A 84 10.25 1.23 -12.38
CA GLU A 84 9.23 2.10 -11.78
C GLU A 84 8.40 2.72 -12.92
N ILE A 85 7.12 2.37 -12.97
CA ILE A 85 6.20 2.86 -13.99
C ILE A 85 5.57 4.18 -13.57
N LEU A 86 5.27 4.30 -12.27
CA LEU A 86 4.63 5.47 -11.70
C LEU A 86 5.06 5.66 -10.25
N ARG A 87 5.21 6.91 -9.85
CA ARG A 87 5.17 7.34 -8.44
C ARG A 87 4.17 8.47 -8.28
N ALA A 88 3.22 8.31 -7.36
CA ALA A 88 2.21 9.29 -7.03
C ALA A 88 2.25 9.63 -5.53
N ASN A 89 2.10 10.90 -5.20
CA ASN A 89 1.91 11.32 -3.81
C ASN A 89 0.49 11.00 -3.37
N THR A 90 0.31 10.63 -2.11
CA THR A 90 -1.00 10.29 -1.57
C THR A 90 -1.78 11.47 -1.00
N TYR A 91 -1.09 12.59 -0.78
CA TYR A 91 -1.72 13.88 -0.46
C TYR A 91 -1.96 14.67 -1.74
N PHE A 92 -3.22 14.81 -2.12
CA PHE A 92 -3.63 15.78 -3.13
C PHE A 92 -3.84 17.13 -2.44
N SER A 93 -2.94 18.10 -2.72
CA SER A 93 -3.05 19.48 -2.25
C SER A 93 -3.90 20.33 -3.19
#